data_AF-A0AAE9WE82-F1
#
_entry.id   AF-A0AAE9WE82-F1
#
_cell.length_a   1.000
_cell.length_b   1.000
_cell.length_c   1.000
_cell.angle_alpha   90.00
_cell.angle_beta   90.00
_cell.angle_gamma   90.00
#
_symmetry.space_group_name_H-M   'P 1'
#
loop_
_entity.id
_entity.type
_entity.pdbx_description
1 polymer ?
#
loop_
_entity_poly.entity_id
_entity_poly.type
_entity_poly.pdbx_seq_one_letter_code
_entity_poly.pdbx_strand_id
1 'polypeptide(L)' 'MKVSKALTLTFAVVAFSPSSKSAHLKSWSKRQLILYCERNGLDSSGSYMDLLTRVEEHQKSNASAD' A
#
# COMPACT_ATOMS: atom_id res chain seq x y z
N MET A 1 46.00 -1.90 26.30
CA MET A 1 45.11 -2.73 25.47
C MET A 1 43.82 -2.97 26.21
N LYS A 2 42.71 -2.34 25.81
CA LYS A 2 41.35 -2.70 26.23
C LYS A 2 40.42 -2.08 25.19
N VAL A 3 39.76 -2.96 24.46
CA VAL A 3 39.07 -2.69 23.20
C VAL A 3 37.77 -1.94 23.45
N SER A 4 37.67 -0.74 22.88
CA SER A 4 36.40 -0.06 22.66
C SER A 4 35.58 -0.90 21.68
N LYS A 5 34.40 -1.35 22.10
CA LYS A 5 33.39 -1.92 21.20
C LYS A 5 32.09 -1.18 21.43
N ALA A 6 31.96 -0.03 20.77
CA ALA A 6 30.67 0.60 20.57
C ALA A 6 29.89 -0.30 19.59
N LEU A 7 28.84 -0.94 20.11
CA LEU A 7 27.90 -1.70 19.30
C LEU A 7 26.97 -0.69 18.62
N THR A 8 27.42 -0.14 17.50
CA THR A 8 26.60 0.74 16.68
C THR A 8 25.44 -0.08 16.13
N LEU A 9 24.28 0.07 16.75
CA LEU A 9 23.03 -0.52 16.31
C LEU A 9 22.58 0.25 15.07
N THR A 10 23.11 -0.13 13.90
CA THR A 10 22.59 0.35 12.62
C THR A 10 21.20 -0.23 12.45
N PHE A 11 20.19 0.52 12.90
CA PHE A 11 18.82 0.32 12.50
C PHE A 11 18.80 0.48 10.98
N ALA A 12 18.75 -0.65 10.28
CA ALA A 12 18.48 -0.69 8.86
C ALA A 12 17.08 -0.09 8.69
N VAL A 13 17.04 1.19 8.34
CA VAL A 13 15.87 1.80 7.71
C VAL A 13 15.60 0.97 6.48
N VAL A 14 14.63 0.06 6.58
CA VAL A 14 14.08 -0.63 5.42
C VAL A 14 13.73 0.48 4.45
N ALA A 15 14.43 0.49 3.31
CA ALA A 15 14.12 1.39 2.22
C ALA A 15 12.69 1.08 1.80
N PHE A 16 11.74 1.86 2.32
CA PHE A 16 10.41 1.96 1.76
C PHE A 16 10.56 2.64 0.41
N SER A 17 10.98 1.86 -0.58
CA SER A 17 11.02 2.25 -1.98
C SER A 17 9.60 2.68 -2.37
N PRO A 18 9.35 3.95 -2.71
CA PRO A 18 8.00 4.41 -3.05
C PRO A 18 7.55 3.95 -4.45
N SER A 19 8.35 3.12 -5.14
CA SER A 19 8.16 2.78 -6.55
C SER A 19 7.54 1.39 -6.78
N SER A 20 6.50 1.04 -6.02
CA SER A 20 5.69 -0.17 -6.28
C SER A 20 4.23 -0.06 -5.81
N LYS A 21 3.67 1.16 -5.74
CA LYS A 21 2.29 1.36 -5.27
C LYS A 21 1.24 0.63 -6.14
N SER A 22 1.48 0.42 -7.44
CA SER A 22 0.53 -0.29 -8.31
C SER A 22 0.53 -1.82 -8.12
N ALA A 23 1.65 -2.41 -7.67
CA ALA A 23 1.75 -3.86 -7.52
C ALA A 23 0.95 -4.40 -6.33
N HIS A 24 0.70 -3.55 -5.32
CA HIS A 24 0.04 -3.96 -4.08
C HIS A 24 -1.49 -4.08 -4.20
N LEU A 25 -2.11 -3.45 -5.20
CA LEU A 25 -3.56 -3.59 -5.41
C LEU A 25 -3.93 -4.97 -5.96
N LYS A 26 -3.07 -5.53 -6.83
CA LYS A 26 -3.31 -6.85 -7.42
C LYS A 26 -3.17 -8.00 -6.42
N SER A 27 -2.56 -7.76 -5.25
CA SER A 27 -2.47 -8.72 -4.14
C SER A 27 -3.65 -8.63 -3.17
N TRP A 28 -4.56 -7.66 -3.32
CA TRP A 28 -5.74 -7.55 -2.47
C TRP A 28 -6.77 -8.61 -2.82
N SER A 29 -7.32 -9.27 -1.81
CA SER A 29 -8.46 -10.17 -2.01
C SER A 29 -9.73 -9.37 -2.35
N LYS A 30 -10.72 -10.01 -3.00
CA LYS A 30 -12.04 -9.40 -3.27
C LYS A 30 -12.66 -8.77 -2.01
N ARG A 31 -12.52 -9.44 -0.86
CA ARG A 31 -13.01 -8.93 0.44
C ARG A 31 -12.32 -7.63 0.84
N GLN A 32 -11.01 -7.53 0.64
CA GLN A 32 -10.27 -6.30 0.94
C GLN A 32 -10.67 -5.15 0.02
N LEU A 33 -10.91 -5.43 -1.27
CA LEU A 33 -11.41 -4.43 -2.20
C LEU A 33 -12.81 -3.92 -1.80
N ILE A 34 -13.71 -4.82 -1.39
CA ILE A 34 -15.04 -4.45 -0.88
C ILE A 34 -14.91 -3.55 0.36
N LEU A 35 -14.10 -3.95 1.35
CA LEU A 35 -13.90 -3.16 2.57
C LEU A 35 -13.31 -1.78 2.27
N TYR A 36 -12.38 -1.70 1.30
CA TYR A 36 -11.85 -0.42 0.86
C TYR A 36 -12.93 0.43 0.20
N CYS A 37 -13.75 -0.16 -0.68
CA CYS A 37 -14.84 0.56 -1.31
C CYS A 37 -15.83 1.11 -0.26
N GLU A 38 -16.30 0.27 0.66
CA GLU A 38 -17.22 0.65 1.73
C GLU A 38 -16.63 1.77 2.61
N ARG A 39 -15.35 1.67 2.97
CA ARG A 39 -14.67 2.68 3.79
C ARG A 39 -14.54 4.03 3.10
N ASN A 40 -14.37 4.05 1.78
CA ASN A 40 -14.20 5.26 0.98
C ASN A 40 -15.51 5.73 0.33
N GLY A 41 -16.64 5.09 0.63
CA GLY A 41 -17.93 5.41 0.01
C GLY A 41 -18.01 5.10 -1.48
N LEU A 42 -17.17 4.20 -1.99
CA LEU A 42 -17.22 3.69 -3.35
C LEU A 42 -18.21 2.52 -3.43
N ASP A 43 -18.70 2.26 -4.64
CA ASP A 43 -19.55 1.10 -4.90
C ASP A 43 -18.77 -0.22 -4.74
N SER A 44 -19.26 -1.07 -3.84
CA SER A 44 -18.71 -2.39 -3.52
C SER A 44 -19.41 -3.54 -4.24
N SER A 45 -20.36 -3.25 -5.13
CA SER A 45 -21.06 -4.25 -5.94
C SER A 45 -20.26 -4.64 -7.20
N GLY A 46 -20.40 -5.88 -7.68
CA GLY A 46 -19.80 -6.33 -8.94
C GLY A 46 -18.70 -7.40 -8.84
N SER A 47 -17.93 -7.54 -9.92
CA SER A 47 -16.85 -8.52 -10.05
C SER A 47 -15.56 -8.04 -9.37
N TYR A 48 -14.61 -8.94 -9.17
CA TYR A 48 -13.29 -8.58 -8.62
C TYR A 48 -12.60 -7.49 -9.45
N MET A 49 -12.71 -7.57 -10.78
CA MET A 49 -12.10 -6.61 -11.69
C MET A 49 -12.73 -5.23 -11.56
N ASP A 50 -14.06 -5.15 -11.45
CA ASP A 50 -14.77 -3.87 -11.29
C ASP A 50 -14.39 -3.17 -9.99
N LEU A 51 -14.20 -3.95 -8.92
CA LEU A 51 -13.72 -3.43 -7.64
C LEU A 51 -12.28 -2.96 -7.74
N LEU A 52 -11.40 -3.75 -8.38
CA LEU A 52 -9.99 -3.42 -8.53
C LEU A 52 -9.79 -2.11 -9.31
N THR A 53 -10.47 -1.95 -10.44
CA THR A 53 -10.41 -0.72 -11.26
C THR A 53 -10.83 0.51 -10.46
N ARG A 54 -11.95 0.42 -9.72
CA ARG A 54 -12.41 1.55 -8.89
C ARG A 54 -11.45 1.91 -7.78
N VAL A 55 -10.87 0.92 -7.12
CA VAL A 55 -9.84 1.15 -6.08
C VAL A 55 -8.60 1.79 -6.70
N GLU A 56 -8.16 1.34 -7.86
CA GLU A 56 -7.01 1.88 -8.58
C GLU A 56 -7.23 3.33 -9.03
N GLU A 57 -8.39 3.62 -9.62
CA GLU A 57 -8.79 4.97 -10.01
C GLU A 57 -8.87 5.90 -8.80
N HIS A 58 -9.52 5.46 -7.72
CA HIS A 58 -9.62 6.25 -6.48
C HIS A 58 -8.25 6.56 -5.88
N GLN A 59 -7.33 5.59 -5.85
CA GLN A 59 -5.96 5.83 -5.37
C GLN A 59 -5.18 6.77 -6.29
N LYS A 60 -5.32 6.62 -7.62
CA LYS A 60 -4.66 7.48 -8.59
C LYS A 60 -5.13 8.93 -8.48
N SER A 61 -6.43 9.15 -8.30
CA SER A 61 -7.01 10.49 -8.09
C SER A 61 -6.57 11.12 -6.76
N ASN A 62 -6.40 10.33 -5.69
CA ASN A 62 -5.92 10.84 -4.41
C ASN A 62 -4.39 11.03 -4.37
N ALA A 63 -3.63 10.37 -5.24
CA ALA A 63 -2.18 10.48 -5.31
C ALA A 63 -1.67 11.76 -6.00
N SER A 64 -2.54 12.52 -6.68
CA SER A 64 -2.22 13.79 -7.33
C SER A 64 -2.43 15.03 -6.44
N ALA A 65 -2.73 14.85 -5.15
CA ALA A 65 -3.00 15.94 -4.21
C ALA A 65 -1.82 16.25 -3.26
N ASP A 66 -0.62 15.72 -3.53
CA ASP A 66 0.64 16.03 -2.81
C ASP A 66 1.72 16.51 -3.78
#